data_AF-A0A0Q0W8F7-F1
#
_entry.id   AF-A0A0Q0W8F7-F1
#
_cell.length_a   1.000
_cell.length_b   1.000
_cell.length_c   1.000
_cell.angle_alpha   90.00
_cell.angle_beta   90.00
_cell.angle_gamma   90.00
#
_symmetry.space_group_name_H-M   'P 1'
#
loop_
_entity.id
_entity.type
_entity.pdbx_description
1 polymer ?
#
loop_
_entity_poly.entity_id
_entity_poly.type
_entity_poly.pdbx_seq_one_letter_code
_entity_poly.pdbx_strand_id
1 'polypeptide(L)' 'MILVSPCFYPALGINEAPVTGSAHCSLGPYRADKLGKRELNAFQATSRGGRLKLTVLENQIIISGKAVTTIKGELLS' A
#
# COMPACT_ATOMS: atom_id res chain seq x y z
N MET A 1 -11.44 8.25 0.43
CA MET A 1 -10.01 7.98 0.66
C MET A 1 -9.88 7.33 2.03
N ILE A 2 -9.13 6.25 2.17
CA ILE A 2 -8.87 5.57 3.45
C ILE A 2 -7.48 5.96 3.94
N LEU A 3 -7.38 6.26 5.23
CA LEU A 3 -6.11 6.49 5.90
C LEU A 3 -5.65 5.15 6.48
N VAL A 4 -4.39 4.82 6.25
CA VAL A 4 -3.77 3.59 6.75
C VAL A 4 -2.60 3.99 7.64
N SER A 5 -2.61 3.46 8.87
CA SER A 5 -1.49 3.60 9.80
C SER A 5 -0.22 2.95 9.23
N PRO A 6 0.97 3.41 9.63
CA PRO A 6 2.21 2.75 9.26
C PRO A 6 2.21 1.26 9.63
N CYS A 7 2.90 0.45 8.82
CA CYS A 7 3.12 -0.95 9.11
C CYS A 7 4.50 -1.14 9.75
N PHE A 8 4.54 -1.90 10.83
CA PHE A 8 5.73 -2.13 11.66
C PHE A 8 6.11 -3.61 11.65
N TYR A 9 7.36 -3.92 11.31
CA TYR A 9 7.84 -5.31 11.23
C TYR A 9 9.16 -5.49 12.00
N PRO A 10 9.13 -5.38 13.35
CA PRO A 10 10.34 -5.43 14.17
C PRO A 10 11.09 -6.76 14.06
N ALA A 11 10.38 -7.88 13.89
CA ALA A 11 10.99 -9.19 13.67
C ALA A 11 11.81 -9.27 12.37
N LEU A 12 11.55 -8.38 11.40
CA LEU A 12 12.30 -8.27 10.15
C LEU A 12 13.33 -7.13 10.19
N GLY A 13 13.53 -6.48 11.34
CA GLY A 13 14.38 -5.31 11.47
C GLY A 13 13.83 -4.04 10.82
N ILE A 14 12.53 -4.00 10.48
CA ILE A 14 11.89 -2.85 9.84
C ILE A 14 11.09 -2.07 10.88
N ASN A 15 11.66 -0.95 11.32
CA ASN A 15 11.04 -0.06 12.30
C ASN A 15 9.80 0.65 11.79
N GLU A 16 9.66 0.88 10.48
CA GLU A 16 8.48 1.44 9.81
C GLU A 16 8.62 1.20 8.29
N ALA A 17 7.64 0.54 7.68
CA ALA A 17 7.63 0.36 6.22
C ALA A 17 7.00 1.60 5.54
N PRO A 18 7.69 2.25 4.56
CA PRO A 18 7.19 3.48 3.94
C PRO A 18 5.80 3.35 3.30
N VAL A 19 5.59 2.28 2.54
CA VAL A 19 4.31 1.88 1.92
C VAL A 19 4.26 0.37 1.87
N THR A 20 3.15 -0.25 2.25
CA THR A 20 2.99 -1.70 2.27
C THR A 20 1.76 -2.12 1.49
N GLY A 21 1.95 -2.60 0.26
CA GLY A 21 0.86 -3.11 -0.59
C GLY A 21 0.14 -4.30 0.04
N SER A 22 0.87 -5.27 0.60
CA SER A 22 0.28 -6.49 1.17
C SER A 22 -0.71 -6.22 2.32
N ALA A 23 -0.48 -5.20 3.14
CA ALA A 23 -1.42 -4.79 4.19
C ALA A 23 -2.81 -4.44 3.63
N HIS A 24 -2.87 -3.95 2.39
CA HIS A 24 -4.11 -3.58 1.72
C HIS A 24 -4.89 -4.80 1.20
N CYS A 25 -4.29 -5.99 1.16
CA CYS A 25 -5.02 -7.23 0.87
C CYS A 25 -6.07 -7.55 1.94
N SER A 26 -5.82 -7.18 3.20
CA SER A 26 -6.80 -7.32 4.29
C SER A 26 -7.59 -6.04 4.51
N LEU A 27 -6.93 -4.87 4.51
CA LEU A 27 -7.58 -3.59 4.81
C LEU A 27 -8.51 -3.11 3.68
N GLY A 28 -8.18 -3.42 2.43
CA GLY A 28 -8.97 -3.04 1.25
C GLY A 28 -10.39 -3.61 1.30
N PRO A 29 -10.57 -4.95 1.35
CA PRO A 29 -11.89 -5.57 1.45
C PRO A 29 -12.66 -5.13 2.70
N TYR A 30 -11.98 -5.07 3.86
CA TYR A 30 -12.60 -4.62 5.11
C TYR A 30 -13.19 -3.21 4.99
N ARG A 31 -12.45 -2.26 4.41
CA ARG A 31 -12.94 -0.89 4.22
C ARG A 31 -13.94 -0.77 3.08
N ALA A 32 -13.80 -1.56 2.02
CA ALA A 32 -14.72 -1.59 0.89
C ALA A 32 -16.13 -1.97 1.33
N ASP A 33 -16.25 -3.02 2.15
CA ASP A 33 -17.50 -3.48 2.75
C ASP A 33 -18.13 -2.38 3.62
N LYS A 34 -17.36 -1.84 4.57
CA LYS A 34 -17.83 -0.78 5.48
C LYS A 34 -18.27 0.51 4.78
N LEU A 35 -17.67 0.83 3.63
CA LEU A 35 -17.96 2.05 2.88
C LEU A 35 -18.94 1.82 1.72
N GLY A 36 -19.34 0.59 1.43
CA GLY A 36 -20.15 0.24 0.26
C GLY A 36 -19.48 0.60 -1.06
N LYS A 37 -18.14 0.49 -1.16
CA LYS A 37 -17.36 0.93 -2.33
C LYS A 37 -16.37 -0.14 -2.77
N ARG A 38 -16.30 -0.37 -4.08
CA ARG A 38 -15.30 -1.27 -4.68
C ARG A 38 -14.00 -0.57 -5.08
N GLU A 39 -14.04 0.73 -5.35
CA GLU A 39 -12.85 1.55 -5.61
C GLU A 39 -12.51 2.42 -4.42
N LEU A 40 -11.26 2.34 -3.96
CA LEU A 40 -10.76 3.09 -2.82
C LEU A 40 -9.43 3.77 -3.18
N ASN A 41 -9.27 5.01 -2.74
CA ASN A 41 -7.95 5.64 -2.66
C ASN A 41 -7.42 5.43 -1.25
N ALA A 42 -6.19 4.96 -1.09
CA ALA A 42 -5.54 4.77 0.20
C ALA A 42 -4.33 5.70 0.35
N PHE A 43 -4.10 6.17 1.57
CA PHE A 43 -2.90 6.92 1.94
C PHE A 43 -2.26 6.27 3.17
N GLN A 44 -1.01 5.79 3.03
CA GLN A 44 -0.22 5.29 4.14
C GLN A 44 0.56 6.46 4.76
N ALA A 45 0.20 6.79 6.00
CA ALA A 45 0.64 7.99 6.69
C ALA A 45 2.00 7.80 7.39
N THR A 46 3.03 7.47 6.60
CA THR A 46 4.42 7.45 7.06
C THR A 46 5.10 8.79 6.81
N SER A 47 6.30 8.99 7.35
CA SER A 47 7.15 10.15 7.05
C SER A 47 7.38 10.38 5.55
N ARG A 48 7.52 9.29 4.77
CA ARG A 48 7.67 9.33 3.31
C ARG A 48 6.32 9.46 2.59
N GLY A 49 5.25 8.97 3.19
CA GLY A 49 3.92 8.90 2.63
C GLY A 49 3.79 7.95 1.44
N GLY A 50 2.57 7.49 1.18
CA GLY A 50 2.28 6.68 -0.01
C GLY A 50 0.83 6.71 -0.40
N ARG A 51 0.55 6.97 -1.68
CA ARG A 51 -0.80 6.93 -2.26
C ARG A 51 -0.96 5.68 -3.11
N LEU A 52 -2.05 4.95 -2.88
CA LEU A 52 -2.42 3.76 -3.63
C LEU A 52 -3.86 3.88 -4.12
N LYS A 53 -4.15 3.34 -5.31
CA LYS A 53 -5.51 3.07 -5.77
C LYS A 53 -5.78 1.58 -5.63
N LEU A 54 -6.90 1.26 -5.00
CA LEU A 54 -7.37 -0.10 -4.75
C LEU A 54 -8.66 -0.35 -5.53
N THR A 55 -8.75 -1.51 -6.17
CA THR A 55 -10.00 -2.05 -6.71
C THR A 55 -10.25 -3.40 -6.08
N VAL A 56 -11.30 -3.50 -5.26
CA VAL A 56 -11.72 -4.74 -4.61
C VAL A 56 -12.68 -5.49 -5.53
N LEU A 57 -12.27 -6.68 -5.95
CA LEU A 57 -13.07 -7.65 -6.67
C LEU A 57 -13.54 -8.74 -5.68
N GLU A 58 -14.27 -9.74 -6.15
CA GLU A 58 -14.88 -10.75 -5.27
C GLU A 58 -13.82 -11.56 -4.50
N ASN A 59 -12.78 -12.05 -5.20
CA ASN A 59 -11.76 -12.94 -4.62
C ASN A 59 -10.34 -12.35 -4.66
N GLN A 60 -10.20 -11.09 -5.07
CA GLN A 60 -8.90 -10.46 -5.25
C GLN A 60 -8.96 -8.94 -5.09
N ILE A 61 -7.81 -8.31 -4.89
CA ILE A 61 -7.65 -6.87 -4.90
C ILE A 61 -6.59 -6.47 -5.94
N ILE A 62 -6.88 -5.43 -6.71
CA ILE A 62 -5.89 -4.78 -7.57
C ILE A 62 -5.36 -3.57 -6.83
N ILE A 63 -4.04 -3.47 -6.72
CA ILE A 63 -3.34 -2.38 -6.05
C ILE A 63 -2.46 -1.70 -7.10
N SER A 64 -2.58 -0.38 -7.23
CA SER A 64 -1.80 0.42 -8.16
C SER A 64 -1.29 1.69 -7.49
N GLY A 65 -0.15 2.17 -7.97
CA GLY A 65 0.50 3.39 -7.47
C GLY A 65 1.46 3.95 -8.51
N LYS A 66 1.88 5.19 -8.32
CA LYS A 66 2.91 5.81 -9.15
C LYS A 66 4.29 5.43 -8.66
N ALA A 67 5.22 5.22 -9.59
CA ALA A 67 6.64 5.00 -9.30
C ALA A 67 7.48 6.15 -9.86
N VAL A 68 8.64 6.40 -9.24
CA VAL A 68 9.65 7.36 -9.70
C VAL A 68 11.00 6.66 -9.64
N THR A 69 11.73 6.66 -10.75
CA THR A 69 13.11 6.16 -10.80
C THR A 69 14.01 7.12 -10.03
N THR A 70 14.61 6.67 -8.93
CA THR A 70 15.54 7.48 -8.12
C THR A 70 16.99 7.33 -8.59
N ILE A 71 17.38 6.12 -8.98
CA ILE A 71 18.73 5.79 -9.44
C ILE A 71 18.59 4.83 -10.63
N LYS A 72 19.44 5.01 -11.65
CA LYS A 72 19.63 4.10 -12.76
C LYS A 72 21.13 3.83 -12.89
N GLY A 73 21.51 2.57 -13.04
CA GLY A 73 22.92 2.17 -13.17
C GLY A 73 23.05 0.78 -13.77
N GLU A 74 24.29 0.37 -14.00
CA GLU A 74 24.66 -0.94 -14.52
C GLU A 74 25.43 -1.72 -13.45
N LEU A 75 25.11 -3.00 -13.29
CA LEU A 75 25.84 -3.88 -12.38
C LEU A 75 26.95 -4.57 -13.17
N LEU A 76 28.21 -4.29 -12.82
CA LEU A 76 29.38 -4.93 -13.43
C LEU A 76 29.77 -6.17 -12.62
N SER A 77 30.06 -7.26 -13.34
CA SER A 77 30.56 -8.53 -12.80
C SER A 77 32.07 -8.55 -12.71
#